data_AF-A0AAD7MPU4-F1
#
_entry.id   AF-A0AAD7MPU4-F1
#
_cell.length_a   1.000
_cell.length_b   1.000
_cell.length_c   1.000
_cell.angle_alpha   90.00
_cell.angle_beta   90.00
_cell.angle_gamma   90.00
#
_symmetry.space_group_name_H-M   'P 1'
#
loop_
_entity.id
_entity.type
_entity.pdbx_description
1 polymer ?
#
loop_
_entity_poly.entity_id
_entity_poly.type
_entity_poly.pdbx_seq_one_letter_code
_entity_poly.pdbx_strand_id
1 'polypeptide(L)'
;KKSKKGAATDDAGNDLFSITLPGDEDGSVEIYDTCDELRRKINALLRTGTITKAALLRDMSRAAYARAPNIQSKQLNDFLTKKGPTRGSTSRVCYAAYVYFEKDRSAKGKAKSKHRRNMEERWGGEGGL
;
A
#
# COMPACT_ATOMS: atom_id res chain seq x y z
N LYS A 1 -29.40 16.08 8.63
CA LYS A 1 -29.24 14.62 8.82
C LYS A 1 -27.75 14.31 8.98
N LYS A 2 -27.30 14.02 10.21
CA LYS A 2 -25.89 13.79 10.58
C LYS A 2 -25.68 12.27 10.64
N SER A 3 -25.01 11.69 9.66
CA SER A 3 -24.74 10.24 9.64
C SER A 3 -23.43 9.92 10.37
N LYS A 4 -23.58 9.19 11.48
CA LYS A 4 -22.58 8.56 12.35
C LYS A 4 -21.60 7.69 11.55
N LYS A 5 -20.29 7.88 11.72
CA LYS A 5 -19.38 7.13 12.62
C LYS A 5 -19.29 5.63 12.26
N GLY A 6 -18.32 5.29 11.40
CA GLY A 6 -17.79 3.93 11.26
C GLY A 6 -16.53 3.83 12.10
N ALA A 7 -16.62 3.17 13.25
CA ALA A 7 -15.49 2.80 14.09
C ALA A 7 -14.61 1.84 13.28
N ALA A 8 -13.35 2.22 13.04
CA ALA A 8 -12.34 1.27 12.60
C ALA A 8 -11.92 0.51 13.85
N THR A 9 -12.50 -0.67 14.05
CA THR A 9 -11.98 -1.65 14.99
C THR A 9 -10.61 -2.08 14.52
N ASP A 10 -9.61 -1.78 15.35
CA ASP A 10 -8.35 -2.51 15.43
C ASP A 10 -8.67 -4.01 15.56
N ASP A 11 -8.37 -4.78 14.51
CA ASP A 11 -8.15 -6.21 14.64
C ASP A 11 -6.92 -6.56 13.81
N ALA A 12 -5.82 -6.76 14.52
CA ALA A 12 -4.54 -7.20 14.01
C ALA A 12 -4.54 -8.72 13.73
N GLY A 13 -5.69 -9.31 13.39
CA GLY A 13 -5.87 -10.74 13.17
C GLY A 13 -6.45 -11.12 11.82
N ASN A 14 -6.78 -10.17 10.94
CA ASN A 14 -7.15 -10.51 9.56
C ASN A 14 -5.86 -10.74 8.75
N ASP A 15 -5.57 -12.00 8.43
CA ASP A 15 -4.33 -12.46 7.79
C ASP A 15 -4.18 -11.87 6.38
N LEU A 16 -3.70 -10.62 6.30
CA LEU A 16 -3.53 -9.87 5.05
C LEU A 16 -2.62 -10.62 4.07
N PHE A 17 -1.77 -11.50 4.59
CA PHE A 17 -0.83 -12.30 3.83
C PHE A 17 -1.49 -13.51 3.15
N SER A 18 -2.70 -13.89 3.56
CA SER A 18 -3.51 -14.90 2.88
C SER A 18 -4.29 -14.32 1.70
N ILE A 19 -4.28 -13.00 1.51
CA ILE A 19 -5.01 -12.34 0.42
C ILE A 19 -4.12 -12.31 -0.81
N THR A 20 -4.59 -12.94 -1.88
CA THR A 20 -3.97 -12.90 -3.20
C THR A 20 -4.60 -11.79 -4.03
N LEU A 21 -3.76 -10.92 -4.61
CA LEU A 21 -4.19 -9.91 -5.59
C LEU A 21 -4.00 -10.46 -7.02
N PRO A 22 -4.76 -9.97 -8.00
CA PRO A 22 -4.46 -10.28 -9.41
C PRO A 22 -3.05 -9.77 -9.74
N GLY A 23 -2.20 -10.64 -10.27
CA GLY A 23 -0.78 -10.35 -10.57
C GLY A 23 0.21 -10.62 -9.43
N ASP A 24 -0.24 -11.08 -8.25
CA ASP A 24 0.63 -11.35 -7.09
C ASP A 24 1.64 -12.48 -7.37
N GLU A 25 1.24 -13.49 -8.15
CA GLU A 25 2.07 -14.66 -8.49
C GLU A 25 3.29 -14.30 -9.34
N ASP A 26 3.13 -13.36 -10.28
CA ASP A 26 4.19 -12.93 -11.20
C ASP A 26 4.88 -11.63 -10.74
N GLY A 27 4.39 -11.03 -9.64
CA GLY A 27 4.87 -9.72 -9.19
C GLY A 27 4.44 -8.56 -10.10
N SER A 28 3.37 -8.77 -10.87
CA SER A 28 2.83 -7.85 -11.88
C SER A 28 1.56 -7.14 -11.40
N VAL A 29 1.41 -6.92 -10.10
CA VAL A 29 0.25 -6.20 -9.55
C VAL A 29 0.25 -4.75 -10.04
N GLU A 30 -0.81 -4.36 -10.76
CA GLU A 30 -0.95 -3.00 -11.31
C GLU A 30 -1.11 -1.95 -10.22
N ILE A 31 -0.33 -0.86 -10.32
CA ILE A 31 -0.29 0.20 -9.31
C ILE A 31 -1.20 1.35 -9.73
N TYR A 32 -2.33 1.48 -9.03
CA TYR A 32 -3.28 2.58 -9.29
C TYR A 32 -3.12 3.77 -8.34
N ASP A 33 -2.27 3.67 -7.31
CA ASP A 33 -1.98 4.81 -6.42
C ASP A 33 -0.70 5.52 -6.82
N THR A 34 -0.73 6.85 -6.78
CA THR A 34 0.50 7.66 -6.93
C THR A 34 1.47 7.43 -5.77
N CYS A 35 2.76 7.69 -6.02
CA CYS A 35 3.77 7.67 -4.97
C CYS A 35 3.42 8.63 -3.82
N ASP A 36 2.77 9.76 -4.10
CA ASP A 36 2.34 10.71 -3.05
C ASP A 36 1.23 10.15 -2.16
N GLU A 37 0.27 9.41 -2.72
CA GLU A 37 -0.74 8.69 -1.93
C GLU A 37 -0.08 7.63 -1.04
N LEU A 38 0.85 6.85 -1.59
CA LEU A 38 1.58 5.84 -0.81
C LEU A 38 2.39 6.47 0.33
N ARG A 39 3.08 7.59 0.09
CA ARG A 39 3.77 8.35 1.16
C ARG A 39 2.80 8.82 2.24
N ARG A 40 1.62 9.32 1.86
CA ARG A 40 0.61 9.77 2.82
C ARG A 40 0.13 8.61 3.69
N LYS A 41 -0.16 7.45 3.10
CA LYS A 41 -0.57 6.23 3.82
C LYS A 41 0.52 5.72 4.76
N ILE A 42 1.77 5.63 4.30
CA ILE A 42 2.92 5.23 5.13
C ILE A 42 3.08 6.18 6.32
N ASN A 43 3.12 7.49 6.07
CA ASN A 43 3.28 8.47 7.13
C ASN A 43 2.10 8.45 8.11
N ALA A 44 0.86 8.28 7.63
CA ALA A 44 -0.30 8.17 8.51
C ALA A 44 -0.18 6.96 9.46
N LEU A 45 0.23 5.80 8.94
CA LEU A 45 0.43 4.58 9.74
C LEU A 45 1.58 4.73 10.74
N LEU A 46 2.70 5.34 10.34
CA LEU A 46 3.82 5.58 11.27
C LEU A 46 3.46 6.60 12.36
N ARG A 47 2.55 7.54 12.09
CA ARG A 47 2.09 8.53 13.07
C ARG A 47 1.15 7.96 14.12
N THR A 48 0.48 6.83 13.87
CA THR A 48 -0.32 6.17 14.91
C THR A 48 0.55 5.54 15.99
N GLY A 49 1.83 5.29 15.71
CA GLY A 49 2.77 4.64 16.63
C GLY A 49 2.54 3.14 16.81
N THR A 50 1.56 2.55 16.11
CA THR A 50 1.20 1.13 16.23
C THR A 50 2.28 0.21 15.66
N ILE A 51 2.99 0.65 14.63
CA ILE A 51 4.00 -0.15 13.93
C ILE A 51 5.30 0.64 13.74
N THR A 52 6.42 -0.04 13.91
CA THR A 52 7.74 0.55 13.64
C THR A 52 8.05 0.55 12.14
N LYS A 53 8.93 1.44 11.68
CA LYS A 53 9.41 1.44 10.28
C LYS A 53 9.96 0.08 9.85
N ALA A 54 10.68 -0.60 10.74
CA ALA A 54 11.28 -1.91 10.45
C ALA A 54 10.24 -3.01 10.34
N ALA A 55 9.21 -3.01 11.20
CA ALA A 55 8.10 -3.95 11.10
C ALA A 55 7.31 -3.72 9.80
N LEU A 56 6.98 -2.46 9.49
CA LEU A 56 6.28 -2.11 8.25
C LEU A 56 7.06 -2.57 7.00
N LEU A 57 8.39 -2.43 6.98
CA LEU A 57 9.21 -2.89 5.85
C LEU A 57 9.18 -4.41 5.67
N ARG A 58 9.19 -5.17 6.79
CA ARG A 58 9.06 -6.64 6.76
C ARG A 58 7.68 -7.05 6.25
N ASP A 59 6.64 -6.39 6.73
CA ASP A 59 5.26 -6.69 6.31
C ASP A 59 5.04 -6.34 4.84
N MET A 60 5.51 -5.18 4.38
CA MET A 60 5.43 -4.81 2.95
C MET A 60 6.18 -5.80 2.07
N SER A 61 7.38 -6.21 2.50
CA SER A 61 8.17 -7.18 1.74
C SER A 61 7.48 -8.54 1.63
N ARG A 62 6.98 -9.06 2.76
CA ARG A 62 6.26 -10.33 2.82
C ARG A 62 4.94 -10.27 2.05
N ALA A 63 4.24 -9.14 2.08
CA ALA A 63 2.98 -8.96 1.36
C ALA A 63 3.19 -8.92 -0.15
N ALA A 64 4.29 -8.35 -0.64
CA ALA A 64 4.47 -8.04 -2.05
C ALA A 64 5.32 -9.05 -2.83
N TYR A 65 6.15 -9.84 -2.14
CA TYR A 65 7.12 -10.71 -2.79
C TYR A 65 7.11 -12.09 -2.15
N ALA A 66 7.01 -13.13 -2.98
CA ALA A 66 7.09 -14.52 -2.51
C ALA A 66 8.39 -14.82 -1.74
N ARG A 67 9.52 -14.23 -2.15
CA ARG A 67 10.83 -14.40 -1.50
C ARG A 67 11.11 -13.41 -0.36
N ALA A 68 10.15 -12.54 0.00
CA ALA A 68 10.26 -11.54 1.07
C ALA A 68 11.67 -10.88 1.18
N PRO A 69 12.15 -10.22 0.11
CA PRO A 69 13.46 -9.62 0.05
C PRO A 69 13.63 -8.51 1.10
N ASN A 70 14.83 -8.37 1.66
CA ASN A 70 15.06 -7.30 2.63
C ASN A 70 14.95 -5.92 1.95
N ILE A 71 14.01 -5.08 2.40
CA ILE A 71 13.88 -3.69 1.98
C ILE A 71 14.59 -2.82 3.02
N GLN A 72 15.65 -2.13 2.59
CA GLN A 72 16.48 -1.37 3.52
C GLN A 72 15.76 -0.11 4.01
N SER A 73 15.93 0.25 5.28
CA SER A 73 15.41 1.49 5.87
C SER A 73 15.81 2.74 5.08
N LYS A 74 17.00 2.74 4.45
CA LYS A 74 17.44 3.83 3.57
C LYS A 74 16.51 4.00 2.37
N GLN A 75 16.12 2.91 1.70
CA GLN A 75 15.19 2.98 0.56
C GLN A 75 13.84 3.55 0.96
N LEU A 76 13.34 3.22 2.16
CA LEU A 76 12.12 3.81 2.69
C LEU A 76 12.27 5.31 2.93
N ASN A 77 13.33 5.75 3.63
CA ASN A 77 13.55 7.17 3.89
C ASN A 77 13.74 7.94 2.57
N ASP A 78 14.51 7.42 1.62
CA ASP A 78 14.71 8.00 0.28
C ASP A 78 13.39 8.09 -0.51
N PHE A 79 12.48 7.14 -0.32
CA PHE A 79 11.14 7.20 -0.92
C PHE A 79 10.27 8.27 -0.27
N LEU A 80 10.32 8.39 1.06
CA LEU A 80 9.52 9.34 1.84
C LEU A 80 9.95 10.80 1.68
N THR A 81 11.22 11.06 1.36
CA THR A 81 11.75 12.42 1.13
C THR A 81 11.45 12.97 -0.26
N LYS A 82 11.22 12.09 -1.24
CA LYS A 82 10.82 12.48 -2.60
C LYS A 82 9.44 13.15 -2.61
N LYS A 83 9.20 13.98 -3.62
CA LYS A 83 7.91 14.68 -3.83
C LYS A 83 7.46 14.47 -5.27
N GLY A 84 6.16 14.29 -5.47
CA GLY A 84 5.55 14.19 -6.79
C GLY A 84 4.99 12.79 -7.07
N PRO A 85 4.01 12.71 -8.00
CA PRO A 85 3.13 11.55 -8.15
C PRO A 85 3.84 10.29 -8.66
N THR A 86 4.93 10.44 -9.41
CA THR A 86 5.67 9.33 -10.03
C THR A 86 7.09 9.17 -9.47
N ARG A 87 7.55 10.10 -8.63
CA ARG A 87 8.94 10.12 -8.18
C ARG A 87 9.18 8.94 -7.25
N GLY A 88 10.02 7.99 -7.66
CA GLY A 88 10.27 6.77 -6.88
C GLY A 88 9.34 5.61 -7.19
N SER A 89 8.60 5.66 -8.30
CA SER A 89 7.82 4.55 -8.84
C SER A 89 8.64 3.27 -9.05
N THR A 90 9.89 3.42 -9.49
CA THR A 90 10.83 2.31 -9.69
C THR A 90 11.39 1.70 -8.39
N SER A 91 11.05 2.28 -7.23
CA SER A 91 11.49 1.75 -5.94
C SER A 91 10.67 0.52 -5.56
N ARG A 92 11.34 -0.50 -5.02
CA ARG A 92 10.68 -1.65 -4.38
C ARG A 92 9.68 -1.23 -3.30
N VAL A 93 9.96 -0.11 -2.63
CA VAL A 93 9.07 0.46 -1.61
C VAL A 93 7.72 0.88 -2.21
N CYS A 94 7.71 1.38 -3.44
CA CYS A 94 6.48 1.84 -4.10
C CYS A 94 5.53 0.66 -4.34
N TYR A 95 6.03 -0.35 -5.07
CA TYR A 95 5.28 -1.58 -5.32
C TYR A 95 4.86 -2.27 -4.01
N ALA A 96 5.81 -2.46 -3.08
CA ALA A 96 5.52 -3.18 -1.85
C ALA A 96 4.52 -2.47 -0.94
N ALA A 97 4.59 -1.14 -0.85
CA ALA A 97 3.61 -0.36 -0.10
C ALA A 97 2.22 -0.45 -0.73
N TYR A 98 2.13 -0.39 -2.06
CA TYR A 98 0.86 -0.50 -2.75
C TYR A 98 0.18 -1.84 -2.48
N VAL A 99 0.89 -2.95 -2.70
CA VAL A 99 0.38 -4.30 -2.46
C VAL A 99 -0.04 -4.47 -1.00
N TYR A 100 0.78 -4.01 -0.05
CA TYR A 100 0.45 -4.05 1.38
C TYR A 100 -0.86 -3.34 1.70
N PHE A 101 -1.04 -2.09 1.25
CA PHE A 101 -2.25 -1.33 1.54
C PHE A 101 -3.49 -1.87 0.80
N GLU A 102 -3.34 -2.47 -0.38
CA GLU A 102 -4.44 -3.13 -1.08
C GLU A 102 -4.87 -4.43 -0.38
N LYS A 103 -3.91 -5.22 0.11
CA LYS A 103 -4.19 -6.41 0.94
C LYS A 103 -4.81 -6.00 2.27
N ASP A 104 -4.26 -5.02 2.98
CA ASP A 104 -4.83 -4.47 4.23
C ASP A 104 -6.26 -3.95 4.04
N ARG A 105 -6.52 -3.22 2.93
CA ARG A 105 -7.87 -2.75 2.57
C ARG A 105 -8.83 -3.92 2.38
N SER A 106 -8.42 -4.93 1.62
CA SER A 106 -9.23 -6.11 1.32
C SER A 106 -9.49 -6.94 2.58
N ALA A 107 -8.49 -7.07 3.44
CA ALA A 107 -8.59 -7.75 4.74
C ALA A 107 -9.61 -7.06 5.65
N LYS A 108 -9.65 -5.73 5.64
CA LYS A 108 -10.58 -4.92 6.43
C LYS A 108 -11.96 -4.76 5.77
N GLY A 109 -12.21 -5.40 4.63
CA GLY A 109 -13.46 -5.26 3.86
C GLY A 109 -13.76 -3.82 3.42
N LYS A 110 -12.73 -2.96 3.33
CA LYS A 110 -12.92 -1.53 3.02
C LYS A 110 -13.09 -1.33 1.51
N ALA A 111 -14.01 -0.44 1.16
CA ALA A 111 -14.19 -0.02 -0.23
C ALA A 111 -12.91 0.60 -0.80
N LYS A 112 -12.72 0.47 -2.12
CA LYS A 112 -11.63 1.10 -2.88
C LYS A 112 -11.63 2.62 -2.63
N SER A 113 -10.45 3.22 -2.49
CA SER A 113 -10.32 4.68 -2.34
C SER A 113 -10.94 5.40 -3.56
N LYS A 114 -11.49 6.60 -3.35
CA LYS A 114 -11.94 7.47 -4.45
C LYS A 114 -10.81 7.72 -5.45
N HIS A 115 -9.57 7.85 -4.97
CA HIS A 115 -8.39 8.01 -5.83
C HIS A 115 -8.22 6.79 -6.74
N ARG A 116 -8.22 5.59 -6.16
CA ARG A 116 -8.07 4.33 -6.89
C ARG A 116 -9.17 4.12 -7.93
N ARG A 117 -10.42 4.45 -7.60
CA ARG A 117 -11.53 4.42 -8.56
C ARG A 117 -11.35 5.40 -9.71
N ASN A 118 -10.89 6.62 -9.42
CA ASN A 118 -10.67 7.64 -10.46
C ASN A 118 -9.47 7.30 -11.33
N MET A 119 -8.45 6.65 -10.77
CA MET A 119 -7.30 6.16 -11.53
C MET A 119 -7.67 4.96 -12.40
N GLU A 120 -8.46 4.01 -11.90
CA GLU A 120 -9.01 2.91 -12.74
C GLU A 120 -9.94 3.45 -13.84
N GLU A 121 -10.77 4.45 -13.56
CA GLU A 121 -11.61 5.09 -14.57
C GLU A 121 -10.79 5.81 -15.65
N ARG A 122 -9.66 6.41 -15.26
CA ARG A 122 -8.81 7.17 -16.18
C ARG A 122 -7.78 6.32 -16.92
N TRP A 123 -7.31 5.24 -16.33
CA TRP A 123 -6.16 4.45 -16.80
C TRP A 123 -6.41 2.93 -16.84
N GLY A 124 -7.61 2.45 -16.49
CA GLY A 124 -7.91 1.02 -16.41
C GLY A 124 -7.89 0.26 -17.75
N GLY A 125 -7.70 0.95 -18.87
CA GLY A 125 -7.44 0.33 -20.18
C GLY A 125 -5.96 0.16 -20.52
N GLU A 126 -5.04 0.82 -19.82
CA GLU A 126 -3.63 0.95 -20.22
C GLU A 126 -2.63 0.50 -19.13
N GLY A 127 -3.14 0.09 -17.96
CA GLY A 127 -2.37 -0.35 -16.82
C GLY A 127 -1.78 0.82 -16.03
N GLY A 128 -2.12 0.90 -14.74
CA GLY A 128 -1.58 1.90 -13.84
C GLY A 128 -0.08 1.67 -13.54
N LEU A 129 0.70 2.75 -13.70
CA LEU A 129 2.10 3.02 -13.32
C LEU A 129 3.12 1.86 -13.28
#